data_AF-A0A3P7TKU7-F1
#
_entry.id   AF-A0A3P7TKU7-F1
#
_cell.length_a   1.000
_cell.length_b   1.000
_cell.length_c   1.000
_cell.angle_alpha   90.00
_cell.angle_beta   90.00
_cell.angle_gamma   90.00
#
_symmetry.space_group_name_H-M   'P 1'
#
loop_
_entity.id
_entity.type
_entity.pdbx_description
1 polymer ?
#
loop_
_entity_poly.entity_id
_entity_poly.type
_entity_poly.pdbx_seq_one_letter_code
_entity_poly.pdbx_strand_id
1 'polypeptide(L)'
;MKSLSLYYCTFADLLDLKDHILQLLTTMDAAQFKLDIVRSYDLTAGYMNLVINLICMMVLLSRVDDRKAVLGLFNAAYELSNGQSEPTFPRLGQMIIEYDNPWKKLTEDLGPLNRLIHCSLNSLGTVYVRRNITADAWRNAQMLSLVASPQQILYAAQTDTIACEYLSLDVMDRWIICKCRIVILHFM
;
A
#
# COMPACT_ATOMS: atom_id res chain seq x y z
N MET A 1 4.73 20.36 -26.60
CA MET A 1 3.91 19.15 -26.41
C MET A 1 4.73 17.87 -26.16
N LYS A 2 5.65 17.44 -27.05
CA LYS A 2 6.34 16.14 -26.91
C LYS A 2 7.15 15.94 -25.61
N SER A 3 7.72 16.98 -25.02
CA SER A 3 8.49 16.86 -23.76
C SER A 3 7.60 16.70 -22.53
N LEU A 4 6.44 17.37 -22.50
CA LEU A 4 5.49 17.32 -21.37
C LEU A 4 4.52 16.15 -21.47
N SER A 5 4.33 15.57 -22.66
CA SER A 5 3.37 14.48 -22.87
C SER A 5 3.68 13.26 -22.03
N LEU A 6 4.96 12.90 -21.87
CA LEU A 6 5.36 11.75 -21.05
C LEU A 6 4.90 11.92 -19.59
N TYR A 7 5.16 13.09 -19.01
CA TYR A 7 4.77 13.39 -17.63
C TYR A 7 3.26 13.46 -17.47
N TYR A 8 2.56 14.11 -18.41
CA TYR A 8 1.11 14.19 -18.39
C TYR A 8 0.45 12.81 -18.45
N CYS A 9 0.87 11.96 -19.41
CA CYS A 9 0.38 10.59 -19.53
C CYS A 9 0.68 9.77 -18.27
N THR A 10 1.85 9.94 -17.66
CA THR A 10 2.17 9.26 -16.39
C THR A 10 1.17 9.65 -15.29
N PHE A 11 0.82 10.94 -15.16
CA PHE A 11 -0.18 11.36 -14.17
C PHE A 11 -1.59 10.83 -14.49
N ALA A 12 -1.96 10.76 -15.77
CA ALA A 12 -3.20 10.13 -16.20
C ALA A 12 -3.23 8.63 -15.85
N ASP A 13 -2.13 7.90 -16.10
CA ASP A 13 -2.01 6.49 -15.73
C ASP A 13 -2.13 6.28 -14.20
N LEU A 14 -1.58 7.22 -13.40
CA LEU A 14 -1.72 7.19 -11.94
C LEU A 14 -3.17 7.41 -11.48
N LEU A 15 -3.92 8.28 -12.16
CA LEU A 15 -5.34 8.49 -11.89
C LEU A 15 -6.12 7.20 -12.15
N ASP A 16 -5.91 6.58 -13.32
CA ASP A 16 -6.61 5.34 -13.67
C ASP A 16 -6.20 4.20 -12.72
N LEU A 17 -4.91 4.06 -12.39
CA LEU A 17 -4.44 3.06 -11.45
C LEU A 17 -5.08 3.23 -10.06
N LYS A 18 -5.15 4.47 -9.55
CA LYS A 18 -5.82 4.79 -8.28
C LYS A 18 -7.29 4.32 -8.30
N ASP A 19 -8.02 4.65 -9.37
CA ASP A 19 -9.43 4.31 -9.49
C ASP A 19 -9.66 2.79 -9.52
N HIS A 20 -8.86 2.05 -10.30
CA HIS A 20 -8.95 0.59 -10.35
C HIS A 20 -8.62 -0.06 -9.01
N ILE A 21 -7.60 0.45 -8.30
CA ILE A 21 -7.26 -0.04 -6.96
C ILE A 21 -8.43 0.19 -6.00
N LEU A 22 -8.95 1.42 -5.91
CA LEU A 22 -10.04 1.74 -5.00
C LEU A 22 -11.31 0.93 -5.32
N GLN A 23 -11.63 0.75 -6.60
CA GLN A 23 -12.75 -0.08 -7.03
C GLN A 23 -12.58 -1.54 -6.59
N LEU A 24 -11.39 -2.13 -6.80
CA LEU A 24 -11.09 -3.50 -6.36
C LEU A 24 -11.22 -3.64 -4.85
N LEU A 25 -10.59 -2.74 -4.08
CA LEU A 25 -10.61 -2.79 -2.62
C LEU A 25 -12.04 -2.65 -2.09
N THR A 26 -12.84 -1.76 -2.68
CA THR A 26 -14.26 -1.57 -2.33
C THR A 26 -15.08 -2.81 -2.64
N THR A 27 -14.82 -3.45 -3.79
CA THR A 27 -15.50 -4.70 -4.18
C THR A 27 -15.17 -5.83 -3.21
N MET A 28 -13.92 -5.95 -2.77
CA MET A 28 -13.51 -6.93 -1.76
C MET A 28 -14.17 -6.67 -0.41
N ASP A 29 -14.30 -5.40 0.01
CA ASP A 29 -14.98 -5.04 1.25
C ASP A 29 -16.48 -5.35 1.19
N ALA A 30 -17.15 -4.96 0.10
CA ALA A 30 -18.56 -5.25 -0.14
C ALA A 30 -18.85 -6.76 -0.20
N ALA A 31 -17.93 -7.55 -0.77
CA ALA A 31 -18.01 -9.01 -0.80
C ALA A 31 -17.63 -9.68 0.55
N GLN A 32 -17.34 -8.89 1.58
CA GLN A 32 -17.05 -9.34 2.94
C GLN A 32 -15.93 -10.39 3.02
N PHE A 33 -14.85 -10.17 2.26
CA PHE A 33 -13.69 -11.05 2.27
C PHE A 33 -13.16 -11.29 3.69
N LYS A 34 -12.63 -12.50 3.95
CA LYS A 34 -11.97 -12.86 5.20
C LYS A 34 -10.46 -12.90 4.97
N LEU A 35 -9.78 -11.85 5.42
CA LEU A 35 -8.34 -11.71 5.31
C LEU A 35 -7.68 -12.15 6.62
N ASP A 36 -6.77 -13.10 6.50
CA ASP A 36 -6.03 -13.70 7.61
C ASP A 36 -4.65 -14.15 7.08
N ILE A 37 -3.58 -13.52 7.54
CA ILE A 37 -2.22 -13.77 7.03
C ILE A 37 -1.76 -15.23 7.26
N VAL A 38 -2.33 -15.91 8.26
CA VAL A 38 -2.01 -17.30 8.62
C VAL A 38 -2.75 -18.29 7.73
N ARG A 39 -3.98 -17.97 7.32
CA ARG A 39 -4.85 -18.89 6.54
C ARG A 39 -4.85 -18.59 5.04
N SER A 40 -4.80 -17.32 4.66
CA SER A 40 -4.88 -16.83 3.29
C SER A 40 -3.75 -15.82 3.04
N TYR A 41 -2.50 -16.30 3.16
CA TYR A 41 -1.30 -15.48 3.08
C TYR A 41 -1.25 -14.62 1.81
N ASP A 42 -1.32 -15.23 0.62
CA ASP A 42 -1.14 -14.50 -0.65
C ASP A 42 -2.20 -13.43 -0.85
N LEU A 43 -3.45 -13.74 -0.50
CA LEU A 43 -4.56 -12.81 -0.61
C LEU A 43 -4.43 -11.65 0.38
N THR A 44 -4.08 -11.95 1.63
CA THR A 44 -3.92 -10.94 2.69
C THR A 44 -2.71 -10.06 2.44
N ALA A 45 -1.57 -10.65 2.09
CA ALA A 45 -0.36 -9.92 1.75
C ALA A 45 -0.53 -9.08 0.47
N GLY A 46 -1.16 -9.64 -0.56
CA GLY A 46 -1.49 -8.93 -1.79
C GLY A 46 -2.40 -7.72 -1.54
N TYR A 47 -3.46 -7.91 -0.74
CA TYR A 47 -4.35 -6.83 -0.32
C TYR A 47 -3.60 -5.72 0.42
N MET A 48 -2.83 -6.08 1.46
CA MET A 48 -2.10 -5.09 2.27
C MET A 48 -1.03 -4.35 1.46
N ASN A 49 -0.30 -5.06 0.59
CA ASN A 49 0.65 -4.44 -0.32
C ASN A 49 -0.03 -3.47 -1.27
N LEU A 50 -1.20 -3.80 -1.81
CA LEU A 50 -1.93 -2.91 -2.70
C LEU A 50 -2.38 -1.62 -1.99
N VAL A 51 -2.90 -1.74 -0.76
CA VAL A 51 -3.27 -0.58 0.07
C VAL A 51 -2.06 0.29 0.37
N ILE A 52 -0.93 -0.29 0.78
CA ILE A 52 0.29 0.48 1.09
C ILE A 52 0.88 1.11 -0.17
N ASN A 53 0.86 0.42 -1.31
CA ASN A 53 1.34 0.98 -2.57
C ASN A 53 0.48 2.17 -3.02
N LEU A 54 -0.84 2.12 -2.85
CA LEU A 54 -1.73 3.27 -3.10
C LEU A 54 -1.35 4.46 -2.22
N ILE A 55 -1.18 4.24 -0.91
CA ILE A 55 -0.77 5.29 0.03
C ILE A 55 0.56 5.92 -0.40
N CYS A 56 1.57 5.09 -0.67
CA CYS A 56 2.89 5.55 -1.07
C CYS A 56 2.85 6.32 -2.39
N MET A 57 2.11 5.82 -3.38
CA MET A 57 1.92 6.47 -4.68
C MET A 57 1.33 7.86 -4.52
N MET A 58 0.25 8.02 -3.75
CA MET A 58 -0.40 9.31 -3.55
C MET A 58 0.44 10.28 -2.71
N VAL A 59 1.20 9.77 -1.73
CA VAL A 59 2.16 10.58 -0.98
C VAL A 59 3.30 11.05 -1.89
N LEU A 60 3.86 10.18 -2.73
CA LEU A 60 4.89 10.55 -3.69
C LEU A 60 4.40 11.59 -4.70
N LEU A 61 3.18 11.43 -5.21
CA LEU A 61 2.52 12.41 -6.09
C LEU A 61 2.49 13.81 -5.45
N SER A 62 2.14 13.90 -4.17
CA SER A 62 2.08 15.19 -3.46
C SER A 62 3.44 15.88 -3.32
N ARG A 63 4.55 15.13 -3.46
CA ARG A 63 5.93 15.64 -3.38
C ARG A 63 6.49 16.12 -4.71
N VAL A 64 5.74 15.99 -5.79
CA VAL A 64 6.15 16.55 -7.08
C VAL A 64 5.73 18.01 -7.14
N ASP A 65 6.67 18.93 -6.91
CA ASP A 65 6.38 20.36 -6.78
C ASP A 65 5.71 20.96 -8.04
N ASP A 66 6.28 20.67 -9.22
CA ASP A 66 5.82 21.24 -10.50
C ASP A 66 4.59 20.53 -11.10
N ARG A 67 3.94 19.60 -10.39
CA ARG A 67 2.80 18.81 -10.92
C ARG A 67 1.71 19.70 -11.52
N LYS A 68 1.33 20.78 -10.85
CA LYS A 68 0.30 21.72 -11.32
C LYS A 68 0.72 22.44 -12.60
N ALA A 69 1.99 22.87 -12.67
CA ALA A 69 2.54 23.55 -13.85
C ALA A 69 2.62 22.61 -15.05
N VAL A 70 3.10 21.39 -14.87
CA VAL A 70 3.18 20.36 -15.93
C VAL A 70 1.80 20.10 -16.54
N LEU A 71 0.78 19.89 -15.70
CA LEU A 71 -0.59 19.65 -16.15
C LEU A 71 -1.16 20.86 -16.90
N GLY A 72 -1.05 22.06 -16.32
CA GLY A 72 -1.60 23.28 -16.89
C GLY A 72 -0.95 23.66 -18.23
N LEU A 73 0.38 23.58 -18.32
CA LEU A 73 1.11 23.87 -19.55
C LEU A 73 0.80 22.85 -20.65
N PHE A 74 0.66 21.58 -20.30
CA PHE A 74 0.27 20.56 -21.26
C PHE A 74 -1.14 20.82 -21.81
N ASN A 75 -2.13 21.04 -20.93
CA ASN A 75 -3.51 21.31 -21.35
C ASN A 75 -3.63 22.57 -22.20
N ALA A 76 -2.98 23.67 -21.80
CA ALA A 76 -3.00 24.91 -22.59
C ALA A 76 -2.40 24.73 -23.99
N ALA A 77 -1.31 23.97 -24.12
CA ALA A 77 -0.72 23.66 -25.42
C ALA A 77 -1.61 22.73 -26.26
N TYR A 78 -2.29 21.77 -25.60
CA TYR A 78 -3.23 20.86 -26.25
C TYR A 78 -4.46 21.61 -26.77
N GLU A 79 -5.03 22.50 -25.96
CA GLU A 79 -6.18 23.34 -26.32
C GLU A 79 -5.87 24.27 -27.48
N LEU A 80 -4.70 24.92 -27.47
CA LEU A 80 -4.27 25.77 -28.59
C LEU A 80 -4.15 24.99 -29.91
N SER A 81 -3.81 23.70 -29.83
CA SER A 81 -3.57 22.86 -31.01
C SER A 81 -4.83 22.15 -31.52
N ASN A 82 -5.77 21.82 -30.63
CA ASN A 82 -6.95 21.01 -30.94
C ASN A 82 -8.27 21.79 -30.84
N GLY A 83 -8.24 23.03 -30.35
CA GLY A 83 -9.42 23.87 -30.14
C GLY A 83 -10.31 23.45 -28.95
N GLN A 84 -9.84 22.51 -28.13
CA GLN A 84 -10.56 21.98 -26.97
C GLN A 84 -9.58 21.46 -25.92
N SER A 85 -9.96 21.55 -24.64
CA SER A 85 -9.17 21.01 -23.52
C SER A 85 -9.00 19.49 -23.62
N GLU A 86 -7.92 18.99 -23.03
CA GLU A 86 -7.66 17.54 -22.98
C GLU A 86 -8.73 16.85 -22.10
N PRO A 87 -9.34 15.74 -22.55
CA PRO A 87 -10.48 15.11 -21.86
C PRO A 87 -10.23 14.69 -20.41
N THR A 88 -9.02 14.25 -20.08
CA THR A 88 -8.62 13.76 -18.75
C THR A 88 -8.30 14.90 -17.78
N PHE A 89 -7.97 16.09 -18.30
CA PHE A 89 -7.50 17.24 -17.53
C PHE A 89 -8.40 17.64 -16.36
N PRO A 90 -9.75 17.70 -16.49
CA PRO A 90 -10.61 18.09 -15.37
C PRO A 90 -10.52 17.13 -14.18
N ARG A 91 -10.55 15.81 -14.46
CA ARG A 91 -10.46 14.77 -13.42
C ARG A 91 -9.07 14.75 -12.79
N LEU A 92 -8.04 14.88 -13.62
CA LEU A 92 -6.67 14.87 -13.16
C LEU A 92 -6.36 16.10 -12.30
N GLY A 93 -6.80 17.28 -12.72
CA GLY A 93 -6.69 18.52 -11.95
C GLY A 93 -7.37 18.41 -10.59
N GLN A 94 -8.59 17.84 -10.55
CA GLN A 94 -9.30 17.57 -9.30
C GLN A 94 -8.51 16.65 -8.37
N MET A 95 -7.95 15.55 -8.88
CA MET A 95 -7.10 14.65 -8.10
C MET A 95 -5.89 15.37 -7.50
N ILE A 96 -5.20 16.20 -8.30
CA ILE A 96 -4.02 16.95 -7.82
C ILE A 96 -4.38 17.93 -6.70
N ILE A 97 -5.56 18.55 -6.76
CA ILE A 97 -6.05 19.48 -5.73
C ILE A 97 -6.45 18.73 -4.46
N GLU A 98 -7.21 17.64 -4.58
CA GLU A 98 -7.66 16.84 -3.43
C GLU A 98 -6.48 16.23 -2.66
N TYR A 99 -5.44 15.82 -3.37
CA TYR A 99 -4.24 15.21 -2.79
C TYR A 99 -3.12 16.20 -2.48
N ASP A 100 -3.42 17.51 -2.40
CA ASP A 100 -2.47 18.51 -1.90
C ASP A 100 -2.09 18.22 -0.44
N ASN A 101 -3.06 17.76 0.37
CA ASN A 101 -2.81 17.06 1.62
C ASN A 101 -3.17 15.56 1.45
N PRO A 102 -2.20 14.71 1.04
CA PRO A 102 -2.49 13.33 0.67
C PRO A 102 -3.02 12.53 1.86
N TRP A 103 -2.59 12.83 3.08
CA TRP A 103 -2.98 12.05 4.25
C TRP A 103 -4.43 12.28 4.67
N LYS A 104 -4.90 13.52 4.56
CA LYS A 104 -6.31 13.84 4.77
C LYS A 104 -7.17 13.08 3.77
N LYS A 105 -6.83 13.19 2.48
CA LYS A 105 -7.61 12.56 1.42
C LYS A 105 -7.58 11.02 1.47
N LEU A 106 -6.43 10.43 1.78
CA LEU A 106 -6.30 8.99 2.00
C LEU A 106 -7.15 8.48 3.17
N THR A 107 -7.35 9.30 4.21
CA THR A 107 -8.21 8.93 5.35
C THR A 107 -9.68 8.84 4.92
N GLU A 108 -10.13 9.76 4.07
CA GLU A 108 -11.47 9.73 3.48
C GLU A 108 -11.64 8.53 2.54
N ASP A 109 -10.73 8.35 1.59
CA ASP A 109 -10.83 7.32 0.54
C ASP A 109 -10.69 5.89 1.12
N LEU A 110 -9.88 5.69 2.16
CA LEU A 110 -9.70 4.39 2.82
C LEU A 110 -10.66 4.15 3.98
N GLY A 111 -11.44 5.15 4.39
CA GLY A 111 -12.39 5.07 5.50
C GLY A 111 -13.35 3.87 5.41
N PRO A 112 -14.03 3.64 4.26
CA PRO A 112 -14.92 2.49 4.07
C PRO A 112 -14.21 1.13 4.19
N LEU A 113 -12.90 1.08 3.89
CA LEU A 113 -12.10 -0.15 3.84
C LEU A 113 -11.51 -0.54 5.21
N ASN A 114 -11.75 0.28 6.24
CA ASN A 114 -11.16 0.12 7.57
C ASN A 114 -11.38 -1.27 8.17
N ARG A 115 -12.53 -1.90 7.91
CA ARG A 115 -12.85 -3.24 8.40
C ARG A 115 -11.87 -4.29 7.87
N LEU A 116 -11.68 -4.38 6.55
CA LEU A 116 -10.76 -5.34 5.94
C LEU A 116 -9.30 -5.07 6.31
N ILE A 117 -8.88 -3.80 6.30
CA ILE A 117 -7.52 -3.42 6.70
C ILE A 117 -7.26 -3.80 8.15
N HIS A 118 -8.23 -3.55 9.04
CA HIS A 118 -8.12 -3.92 10.45
C HIS A 118 -8.06 -5.44 10.66
N CYS A 119 -8.94 -6.22 10.00
CA CYS A 119 -8.89 -7.69 10.07
C CYS A 119 -7.53 -8.24 9.62
N SER A 120 -7.00 -7.73 8.50
CA SER A 120 -5.70 -8.12 7.96
C SER A 120 -4.57 -7.86 8.95
N LEU A 121 -4.51 -6.65 9.53
CA LEU A 121 -3.49 -6.29 10.51
C LEU A 121 -3.64 -7.03 11.84
N ASN A 122 -4.87 -7.29 12.28
CA ASN A 122 -5.09 -8.05 13.50
C ASN A 122 -4.54 -9.48 13.36
N SER A 123 -4.75 -10.12 12.20
CA SER A 123 -4.17 -11.44 11.91
C SER A 123 -2.63 -11.42 11.92
N LEU A 124 -2.01 -10.29 11.53
CA LEU A 124 -0.56 -10.10 11.55
C LEU A 124 0.02 -10.02 12.96
N GLY A 125 -0.76 -9.58 13.96
CA GLY A 125 -0.25 -9.30 15.30
C GLY A 125 0.51 -10.45 15.94
N THR A 126 -0.02 -11.68 15.83
CA THR A 126 0.62 -12.88 16.40
C THR A 126 1.95 -13.21 15.71
N VAL A 127 1.99 -13.06 14.38
CA VAL A 127 3.20 -13.28 13.58
C VAL A 127 4.25 -12.21 13.88
N TYR A 128 3.84 -10.94 13.93
CA TYR A 128 4.74 -9.81 14.15
C TYR A 128 5.42 -9.90 15.53
N VAL A 129 4.66 -10.16 16.59
CA VAL A 129 5.21 -10.27 17.96
C VAL A 129 6.19 -11.44 18.08
N ARG A 130 5.89 -12.60 17.45
CA ARG A 130 6.79 -13.76 17.45
C ARG A 130 8.09 -13.48 16.70
N ARG A 131 8.00 -12.74 15.59
CA ARG A 131 9.11 -12.45 14.68
C ARG A 131 9.98 -11.29 15.16
N ASN A 132 9.39 -10.29 15.78
CA ASN A 132 10.05 -9.07 16.25
C ASN A 132 10.57 -9.25 17.68
N ILE A 133 11.55 -10.15 17.84
CA ILE A 133 12.18 -10.49 19.12
C ILE A 133 13.64 -10.06 19.16
N THR A 134 14.18 -9.86 20.37
CA THR A 134 15.54 -9.33 20.59
C THR A 134 16.63 -10.37 20.30
N ALA A 135 17.87 -9.89 20.12
CA ALA A 135 19.03 -10.76 19.92
C ALA A 135 19.29 -11.72 21.11
N ASP A 136 18.99 -11.32 22.34
CA ASP A 136 19.04 -12.22 23.51
C ASP A 136 18.01 -13.34 23.39
N ALA A 137 16.77 -13.01 23.01
CA ALA A 137 15.72 -14.01 22.81
C ALA A 137 16.07 -14.98 21.68
N TRP A 138 16.67 -14.51 20.58
CA TRP A 138 17.18 -15.36 19.50
C TRP A 138 18.22 -16.36 20.00
N ARG A 139 19.18 -15.90 20.81
CA ARG A 139 20.22 -16.76 21.39
C ARG A 139 19.63 -17.79 22.35
N ASN A 140 18.71 -17.38 23.21
CA ASN A 140 18.05 -18.27 24.16
C ASN A 140 17.22 -19.35 23.46
N ALA A 141 16.59 -19.03 22.33
CA ALA A 141 15.84 -19.99 21.52
C ALA A 141 16.72 -20.80 20.54
N GLN A 142 18.04 -20.54 20.51
CA GLN A 142 18.98 -21.14 19.54
C GLN A 142 18.47 -21.02 18.09
N MET A 143 17.89 -19.86 17.75
CA MET A 143 17.25 -19.61 16.46
C MET A 143 18.22 -19.94 15.30
N LEU A 144 17.71 -20.69 14.32
CA LEU A 144 18.46 -21.13 13.13
C LEU A 144 19.63 -22.10 13.40
N SER A 145 19.81 -22.57 14.63
CA SER A 145 20.84 -23.56 14.94
C SER A 145 20.45 -24.94 14.42
N LEU A 146 21.23 -25.47 13.48
CA LEU A 146 21.08 -26.85 12.98
C LEU A 146 21.73 -27.89 13.90
N VAL A 147 22.61 -27.44 14.80
CA VAL A 147 23.43 -28.31 15.66
C VAL A 147 22.98 -28.31 17.13
N ALA A 148 22.02 -27.44 17.49
CA ALA A 148 21.43 -27.43 18.83
C ALA A 148 20.77 -28.76 19.18
N SER A 149 20.12 -29.39 18.19
CA SER A 149 19.48 -30.70 18.31
C SER A 149 19.94 -31.62 17.18
N PRO A 150 21.14 -32.23 17.26
CA PRO A 150 21.72 -33.03 16.16
C PRO A 150 20.84 -34.19 15.69
N GLN A 151 20.00 -34.73 16.58
CA GLN A 151 19.02 -35.78 16.28
C GLN A 151 17.94 -35.32 15.28
N GLN A 152 17.71 -34.01 15.18
CA GLN A 152 16.68 -33.42 14.32
C GLN A 152 17.19 -33.04 12.92
N ILE A 153 18.50 -33.16 12.65
CA ILE A 153 19.13 -32.65 11.41
C ILE A 153 18.62 -33.30 10.12
N LEU A 154 18.15 -34.55 10.22
CA LEU A 154 17.60 -35.31 9.08
C LEU A 154 16.13 -34.97 8.79
N TYR A 155 15.47 -34.20 9.67
CA TYR A 155 14.07 -33.84 9.55
C TYR A 155 13.92 -32.43 8.97
N ALA A 156 12.95 -32.24 8.09
CA ALA A 156 12.62 -30.92 7.58
C ALA A 156 12.01 -30.06 8.70
N ALA A 157 12.47 -28.82 8.84
CA ALA A 157 11.80 -27.83 9.67
C ALA A 157 10.42 -27.54 9.08
N GLN A 158 9.37 -27.81 9.84
CA GLN A 158 7.98 -27.61 9.43
C GLN A 158 7.30 -26.60 10.33
N THR A 159 6.41 -25.81 9.75
CA THR A 159 5.49 -24.93 10.45
C THR A 159 4.22 -24.84 9.61
N ASP A 160 3.08 -24.66 10.25
CA ASP A 160 1.81 -24.47 9.55
C ASP A 160 1.76 -23.10 8.83
N THR A 161 2.72 -22.21 9.12
CA THR A 161 2.77 -20.83 8.60
C THR A 161 4.07 -20.51 7.86
N ILE A 162 4.52 -21.39 6.97
CA ILE A 162 5.82 -21.24 6.27
C ILE A 162 5.97 -19.87 5.60
N ALA A 163 4.93 -19.40 4.90
CA ALA A 163 4.98 -18.12 4.20
C ALA A 163 5.17 -16.92 5.15
N CYS A 164 4.63 -17.01 6.37
CA CYS A 164 4.79 -15.97 7.39
C CYS A 164 6.22 -15.88 7.93
N GLU A 165 7.03 -16.93 7.82
CA GLU A 165 8.45 -16.88 8.23
C GLU A 165 9.30 -16.03 7.27
N TYR A 166 8.91 -15.96 6.00
CA TYR A 166 9.64 -15.21 4.96
C TYR A 166 9.14 -13.78 4.76
N LEU A 167 7.98 -13.42 5.31
CA LEU A 167 7.45 -12.06 5.22
C LEU A 167 8.38 -11.08 5.96
N SER A 168 9.15 -10.24 5.28
CA SER A 168 10.14 -9.36 5.94
C SER A 168 9.52 -8.47 7.03
N LEU A 169 10.25 -8.25 8.13
CA LEU A 169 9.81 -7.34 9.20
C LEU A 169 9.56 -5.92 8.66
N ASP A 170 10.38 -5.43 7.71
CA ASP A 170 10.20 -4.13 7.09
C ASP A 170 8.85 -3.97 6.36
N VAL A 171 8.35 -5.04 5.72
CA VAL A 171 7.02 -5.04 5.11
C VAL A 171 5.94 -4.94 6.18
N MET A 172 6.06 -5.71 7.26
CA MET A 172 5.11 -5.67 8.38
C MET A 172 5.09 -4.29 9.04
N ASP A 173 6.25 -3.70 9.28
CA ASP A 173 6.38 -2.36 9.85
C ASP A 173 5.70 -1.31 8.97
N ARG A 174 5.93 -1.35 7.65
CA ARG A 174 5.26 -0.44 6.71
C ARG A 174 3.75 -0.59 6.76
N TRP A 175 3.22 -1.82 6.81
CA TRP A 175 1.79 -2.06 6.92
C TRP A 175 1.21 -1.46 8.22
N ILE A 176 1.89 -1.67 9.35
CA ILE A 176 1.47 -1.17 10.67
C ILE A 176 1.55 0.36 10.75
N ILE A 177 2.68 0.95 10.36
CA ILE A 177 2.95 2.39 10.47
C ILE A 177 1.98 3.20 9.60
N CYS A 178 1.80 2.80 8.33
CA CYS A 178 0.92 3.50 7.41
C CYS A 178 -0.53 3.49 7.90
N LYS A 179 -1.00 2.36 8.46
CA LYS A 179 -2.34 2.30 9.06
C LYS A 179 -2.45 3.19 10.30
N CYS A 180 -1.48 3.12 11.22
CA CYS A 180 -1.50 3.96 12.42
C CYS A 180 -1.59 5.44 12.07
N ARG A 181 -0.83 5.88 11.06
CA ARG A 181 -0.86 7.27 10.60
C ARG A 181 -2.23 7.71 10.08
N ILE A 182 -2.90 6.87 9.29
CA ILE A 182 -4.27 7.15 8.81
C ILE A 182 -5.26 7.21 9.98
N VAL A 183 -5.12 6.33 10.97
CA VAL A 183 -6.02 6.33 12.15
C VAL A 183 -5.80 7.56 13.03
N ILE A 184 -4.55 7.92 13.33
CA ILE A 184 -4.23 9.08 14.18
C ILE A 184 -4.81 10.37 13.57
N LEU A 185 -4.68 10.53 12.26
CA LEU A 185 -5.22 11.68 11.54
C LEU A 185 -6.75 11.73 11.47
N HIS A 186 -7.44 10.60 11.65
CA HIS A 186 -8.90 10.60 11.77
C HIS A 186 -9.37 11.20 13.11
N PHE A 187 -8.52 11.22 14.15
CA PHE A 187 -8.85 11.73 15.48
C PHE A 187 -8.32 13.14 15.76
N MET A 188 -7.58 13.75 14.83
CA MET A 188 -7.07 15.12 14.90
C MET A 188 -7.87 16.05 14.01
#